data_AF-A0A7W1ZCS5-F1
#
_entry.id   AF-A0A7W1ZCS5-F1
#
_cell.length_a   1.000
_cell.length_b   1.000
_cell.length_c   1.000
_cell.angle_alpha   90.00
_cell.angle_beta   90.00
_cell.angle_gamma   90.00
#
_symmetry.space_group_name_H-M   'P 1'
#
loop_
_entity.id
_entity.type
_entity.pdbx_description
1 polymer ?
#
loop_
_entity_poly.entity_id
_entity_poly.type
_entity_poly.pdbx_seq_one_letter_code
_entity_poly.pdbx_strand_id
1 'polypeptide(L)' 'MKKRIPSYKTDYLLPKNNFWVGMGSILNLAGNYFEYNYSKSDNEADLKALTSDWNNVGEDIKKSKINFEKKKHKLCLK' A
#
# COMPACT_ATOMS: atom_id res chain seq x y z
N MET A 1 -14.91 14.74 -14.77
CA MET A 1 -13.54 14.17 -14.70
C MET A 1 -13.49 13.09 -13.62
N LYS A 2 -13.17 11.82 -13.95
CA LYS A 2 -12.88 10.80 -12.93
C LYS A 2 -11.54 11.16 -12.28
N LYS A 3 -11.54 11.60 -11.01
CA LYS A 3 -10.32 11.75 -10.22
C LYS A 3 -9.67 10.37 -10.14
N ARG A 4 -8.55 10.16 -10.83
CA ARG A 4 -7.69 8.98 -10.58
C ARG A 4 -7.16 9.16 -9.16
N ILE A 5 -7.57 8.29 -8.25
CA ILE A 5 -6.94 8.20 -6.93
C ILE A 5 -5.57 7.57 -7.21
N PRO A 6 -4.46 8.28 -6.95
CA PRO A 6 -3.15 7.66 -7.05
C PRO A 6 -3.12 6.45 -6.10
N SER A 7 -2.78 5.27 -6.64
CA SER A 7 -2.55 4.09 -5.82
C SER A 7 -1.21 4.29 -5.13
N TYR A 8 -1.23 4.64 -3.85
CA TYR A 8 -0.01 4.72 -3.05
C TYR A 8 0.48 3.30 -2.79
N LYS A 9 1.69 3.01 -3.23
CA LYS A 9 2.31 1.70 -3.07
C LYS A 9 2.75 1.52 -1.62
N THR A 10 2.24 0.48 -0.97
CA THR A 10 2.64 0.08 0.39
C THR A 10 3.81 -0.89 0.39
N ASP A 11 4.15 -1.45 -0.78
CA ASP A 11 5.17 -2.48 -0.94
C ASP A 11 6.58 -1.92 -1.23
N TYR A 12 6.75 -0.60 -1.14
CA TYR A 12 7.99 0.05 -1.58
C TYR A 12 9.22 -0.37 -0.78
N LEU A 13 9.09 -0.86 0.45
CA LEU A 13 10.21 -1.38 1.26
C LEU A 13 10.13 -2.89 1.48
N LEU A 14 9.20 -3.56 0.80
CA LEU A 14 9.02 -5.00 0.88
C LEU A 14 9.89 -5.72 -0.16
N PRO A 15 10.25 -6.99 0.08
CA PRO A 15 10.99 -7.78 -0.89
C PRO A 15 10.20 -7.97 -2.18
N LYS A 16 10.91 -7.96 -3.31
CA LYS A 16 10.33 -8.27 -4.62
C LYS A 16 10.00 -9.74 -4.67
N ASN A 17 8.72 -10.06 -4.51
CA ASN A 17 8.25 -11.44 -4.59
C ASN A 17 7.80 -11.77 -6.01
N ASN A 18 8.21 -12.92 -6.52
CA ASN A 18 7.70 -13.50 -7.76
C ASN A 18 7.54 -15.02 -7.60
N PHE A 19 6.91 -15.66 -8.58
CA PHE A 19 6.59 -17.10 -8.53
C PHE A 19 7.84 -17.97 -8.28
N TRP A 20 8.96 -17.66 -8.94
CA TRP A 20 10.21 -18.41 -8.81
C TRP A 20 10.89 -18.18 -7.47
N VAL A 21 10.85 -16.95 -6.94
CA VAL A 21 11.28 -16.61 -5.58
C VAL A 21 10.49 -17.43 -4.55
N GLY A 22 9.16 -17.54 -4.72
CA GLY A 22 8.32 -18.36 -3.84
C GLY A 22 8.65 -19.86 -3.91
N MET A 23 8.74 -20.42 -5.12
CA MET A 23 9.06 -21.84 -5.30
C MET A 23 10.48 -22.18 -4.82
N GLY A 24 11.45 -21.31 -5.13
CA GLY A 24 12.82 -21.43 -4.64
C GLY A 24 12.89 -21.38 -3.12
N SER A 25 12.14 -20.47 -2.48
CA SER A 25 12.12 -20.34 -1.02
C SER A 25 11.62 -21.62 -0.32
N ILE A 26 10.61 -22.30 -0.88
CA ILE A 26 10.10 -23.57 -0.33
C ILE A 26 11.12 -24.70 -0.49
N LEU A 27 11.77 -24.77 -1.65
CA LEU A 27 12.69 -25.86 -2.00
C LEU A 27 14.14 -25.62 -1.56
N ASN A 28 14.46 -24.43 -1.05
CA ASN A 28 15.78 -23.97 -0.63
C ASN A 28 16.91 -24.22 -1.64
N LEU A 29 16.62 -24.04 -2.93
CA LEU A 29 17.52 -24.35 -4.04
C LEU A 29 18.76 -23.43 -4.18
N ALA A 30 18.71 -22.21 -3.67
CA ALA A 30 19.70 -21.14 -3.86
C ALA A 30 19.88 -20.23 -2.63
N GLY A 31 19.07 -20.42 -1.58
CA GLY A 31 19.15 -19.66 -0.34
C GLY A 31 18.58 -18.24 -0.41
N ASN A 32 19.40 -17.24 -0.78
CA ASN A 32 19.05 -15.81 -0.62
C ASN A 32 18.09 -15.31 -1.71
N TYR A 33 16.79 -15.53 -1.51
CA TYR A 33 15.73 -15.19 -2.47
C TYR A 33 15.18 -13.77 -2.34
N PHE A 34 15.50 -13.05 -1.27
CA PHE A 34 14.85 -11.79 -0.93
C PHE A 34 15.70 -10.59 -1.35
N GLU A 35 15.37 -10.01 -2.50
CA GLU A 35 15.86 -8.69 -2.89
C GLU A 35 14.87 -7.63 -2.41
N TYR A 36 15.30 -6.76 -1.49
CA TYR A 36 14.47 -5.70 -0.94
C TYR A 36 14.53 -4.44 -1.78
N ASN A 37 13.41 -3.74 -1.85
CA ASN A 37 13.35 -2.40 -2.41
C ASN A 37 13.92 -1.40 -1.40
N TYR A 38 15.23 -1.18 -1.43
CA TYR A 38 15.88 -0.20 -0.55
C TYR A 38 15.70 1.25 -1.05
N SER A 39 15.74 2.20 -0.11
CA SER A 39 15.93 3.62 -0.43
C SER A 39 17.41 3.99 -0.31
N LYS A 40 17.82 5.14 -0.86
CA LYS A 40 19.23 5.55 -0.86
C LYS A 40 19.74 5.94 0.53
N SER A 41 18.83 6.24 1.45
CA SER A 41 19.11 6.51 2.86
C SER A 41 17.95 6.08 3.75
N ASP A 42 18.24 5.87 5.03
CA ASP A 42 17.25 5.55 6.06
C ASP A 42 16.18 6.64 6.16
N ASN A 43 16.59 7.91 6.14
CA ASN A 43 15.68 9.06 6.13
C ASN A 43 14.72 9.03 4.93
N GLU A 44 15.18 8.61 3.75
CA GLU A 44 14.32 8.48 2.57
C GLU A 44 13.33 7.30 2.73
N ALA A 45 13.78 6.18 3.31
CA ALA A 45 12.92 5.04 3.60
C ALA A 45 11.79 5.41 4.57
N ASP A 46 12.14 6.04 5.70
CA ASP A 46 11.19 6.47 6.73
C ASP A 46 10.18 7.47 6.17
N LEU A 47 10.66 8.48 5.44
CA LEU A 47 9.79 9.48 4.82
C LEU A 47 8.79 8.82 3.85
N LYS A 48 9.24 7.88 3.02
CA LYS A 48 8.35 7.15 2.09
C LYS A 48 7.33 6.31 2.83
N ALA A 49 7.75 5.58 3.87
CA ALA A 49 6.85 4.73 4.66
C ALA A 49 5.75 5.57 5.33
N LEU A 50 6.14 6.59 6.10
CA LEU A 50 5.20 7.48 6.80
C LEU A 50 4.25 8.19 5.84
N THR A 51 4.78 8.71 4.73
CA THR A 51 3.96 9.39 3.72
C THR A 51 2.95 8.43 3.08
N SER A 52 3.33 7.18 2.82
CA SER A 52 2.42 6.16 2.27
C SER A 52 1.28 5.86 3.23
N ASP A 53 1.57 5.65 4.51
CA ASP A 53 0.57 5.34 5.55
C ASP A 53 -0.47 6.47 5.69
N TRP A 54 0.00 7.71 5.83
CA TRP A 54 -0.89 8.86 5.94
C TRP A 54 -1.77 9.07 4.70
N ASN A 55 -1.20 8.85 3.51
CA ASN A 55 -1.97 8.96 2.27
C ASN A 55 -3.06 7.88 2.18
N ASN A 56 -2.76 6.65 2.56
CA ASN A 56 -3.75 5.56 2.57
C ASN A 56 -4.88 5.83 3.56
N VAL A 57 -4.55 6.22 4.80
CA VAL A 57 -5.54 6.61 5.82
C VAL A 57 -6.40 7.76 5.32
N GLY A 58 -5.80 8.79 4.72
CA GLY A 58 -6.52 9.94 4.17
C GLY A 58 -7.48 9.56 3.05
N GLU A 59 -7.07 8.69 2.12
CA GLU A 59 -7.94 8.19 1.06
C GLU A 59 -9.09 7.33 1.61
N ASP A 60 -8.87 6.54 2.65
CA ASP A 60 -9.91 5.73 3.27
C ASP A 60 -10.93 6.58 4.04
N ILE A 61 -10.49 7.61 4.75
CA ILE A 61 -11.39 8.60 5.38
C ILE A 61 -12.24 9.29 4.31
N LYS A 62 -11.63 9.74 3.22
CA LYS A 62 -12.30 10.41 2.11
C LYS A 62 -13.32 9.50 1.43
N LYS A 63 -12.97 8.24 1.13
CA LYS A 63 -13.91 7.25 0.57
C LYS A 63 -15.07 7.00 1.53
N SER A 64 -14.78 6.87 2.82
CA SER A 64 -15.80 6.66 3.86
C SER A 64 -16.77 7.82 3.95
N LYS A 65 -16.28 9.07 3.93
CA LYS A 65 -17.12 10.28 3.86
C LYS A 65 -18.03 10.26 2.64
N ILE A 66 -17.49 10.04 1.45
CA ILE A 66 -18.27 10.01 0.19
C ILE A 66 -19.35 8.92 0.26
N ASN A 67 -19.00 7.74 0.78
CA ASN A 67 -19.94 6.63 0.92
C ASN A 67 -21.04 6.95 1.93
N PHE A 68 -20.70 7.62 3.03
CA PHE A 68 -21.65 8.07 4.03
C PHE A 68 -22.62 9.09 3.44
N GLU A 69 -22.13 10.15 2.78
CA GLU A 69 -22.97 11.18 2.16
C GLU A 69 -23.96 10.60 1.15
N LYS A 70 -23.52 9.64 0.31
CA LYS A 70 -24.40 8.92 -0.62
C LYS A 70 -25.48 8.08 0.06
N LYS A 71 -25.17 7.49 1.22
CA LYS A 71 -26.07 6.61 1.96
C LYS A 71 -26.87 7.34 3.03
N LYS A 72 -26.59 8.62 3.31
CA LYS A 72 -27.20 9.41 4.39
C LYS A 72 -28.73 9.33 4.36
N HIS A 73 -29.34 9.48 3.18
CA HIS A 73 -30.79 9.41 3.00
C HIS A 73 -31.39 8.02 3.29
N LYS A 74 -30.62 6.94 3.06
CA LYS A 74 -31.02 5.56 3.40
C LYS A 74 -30.77 5.20 4.86
N LEU A 75 -29.93 5.96 5.57
CA LEU A 75 -29.58 5.71 6.97
C LEU A 75 -30.52 6.40 7.96
N CYS A 76 -31.62 7.00 7.48
CA CYS A 76 -32.62 7.67 8.31
C CYS A 76 -32.05 8.73 9.28
N LEU A 77 -30.92 9.35 8.91
CA LEU A 77 -30.38 10.49 9.65
C LEU A 77 -31.19 11.73 9.28
N LYS A 78 -32.14 12.09 10.15
CA LYS A 78 -32.90 13.35 10.13
C LYS A 78 -31.97 14.55 10.15
#